data_AF-A0A838UTN3-F1
#
_entry.id   AF-A0A838UTN3-F1
#
_cell.length_a   1.000
_cell.length_b   1.000
_cell.length_c   1.000
_cell.angle_alpha   90.00
_cell.angle_beta   90.00
_cell.angle_gamma   90.00
#
_symmetry.space_group_name_H-M   'P 1'
#
loop_
_entity.id
_entity.type
_entity.pdbx_description
1 polymer ?
#
loop_
_entity_poly.entity_id
_entity_poly.type
_entity_poly.pdbx_seq_one_letter_code
_entity_poly.pdbx_strand_id
1 'polypeptide(L)'
;MAENTAPKKRGPEPGSQKAKHGGQAVREKYGPEFYSRIGKKGGEAVKEKRGPGFYAEIGKKGGESTKRVQGLEFYSRIGKKGGERGRATPKKAPEGNTK
;
A
#
# COMPACT_ATOMS: atom_id res chain seq x y z
N MET A 1 27.35 30.46 9.35
CA MET A 1 26.59 30.27 8.10
C MET A 1 25.13 29.97 8.46
N ALA A 2 24.18 30.83 8.11
CA ALA A 2 22.75 30.54 8.25
C ALA A 2 22.25 29.95 6.94
N GLU A 3 21.89 28.66 6.94
CA GLU A 3 21.27 28.00 5.79
C GLU A 3 19.87 28.60 5.59
N ASN A 4 19.70 29.37 4.53
CA ASN A 4 18.43 29.96 4.13
C ASN A 4 17.59 28.89 3.42
N THR A 5 17.02 27.96 4.18
CA THR A 5 16.14 26.92 3.64
C THR A 5 14.74 27.51 3.47
N ALA A 6 14.45 28.07 2.29
CA ALA A 6 13.11 28.55 1.94
C ALA A 6 12.05 27.46 2.25
N PRO A 7 10.93 27.78 2.91
CA PRO A 7 9.94 26.78 3.25
C PRO A 7 9.36 26.19 1.97
N LYS A 8 9.68 24.93 1.67
CA LYS A 8 9.03 24.17 0.60
C LYS A 8 7.52 24.26 0.82
N LYS A 9 6.81 24.97 -0.07
CA LYS A 9 5.36 25.09 -0.02
C LYS A 9 4.78 23.67 0.02
N ARG A 10 4.19 23.30 1.16
CA ARG A 10 3.54 22.01 1.33
C ARG A 10 2.36 21.95 0.35
N GLY A 11 2.11 20.77 -0.21
CA GLY A 11 0.93 20.56 -1.04
C GLY A 11 -0.36 20.83 -0.26
N PRO A 12 -1.51 20.84 -0.95
CA PRO A 12 -2.81 20.95 -0.29
C PRO A 12 -2.97 19.86 0.77
N GLU A 13 -3.65 20.18 1.86
CA GLU A 13 -3.77 19.25 2.99
C GLU A 13 -4.40 17.91 2.57
N PRO A 14 -3.88 16.77 3.06
CA PRO A 14 -4.46 15.46 2.77
C PRO A 14 -5.96 15.44 3.08
N GLY A 15 -6.78 14.99 2.13
CA GLY A 15 -8.23 14.95 2.27
C GLY A 15 -8.96 16.26 1.96
N SER A 16 -8.25 17.39 1.80
CA SER A 16 -8.85 18.65 1.37
C SER A 16 -9.44 18.56 -0.04
N GLN A 17 -10.40 19.43 -0.35
CA GLN A 17 -10.96 19.51 -1.70
C GLN A 17 -9.86 19.80 -2.74
N LYS A 18 -8.91 20.69 -2.44
CA LYS A 18 -7.79 21.00 -3.35
C LYS A 18 -6.92 19.77 -3.65
N ALA A 19 -6.65 18.93 -2.64
CA ALA A 19 -5.94 17.67 -2.83
C ALA A 19 -6.74 16.67 -3.68
N LYS A 20 -8.06 16.57 -3.45
CA LYS A 20 -8.96 15.72 -4.24
C LYS A 20 -9.02 16.15 -5.71
N HIS A 21 -9.16 17.44 -5.98
CA HIS A 21 -9.20 17.98 -7.34
C HIS A 21 -7.85 17.78 -8.05
N GLY A 22 -6.73 18.03 -7.37
CA GLY A 22 -5.40 17.76 -7.93
C GLY A 22 -5.19 16.28 -8.27
N GLY A 23 -5.64 15.38 -7.39
CA GLY A 23 -5.59 13.94 -7.65
C GLY A 23 -6.45 13.50 -8.83
N GLN A 24 -7.66 14.06 -8.98
CA GLN A 24 -8.55 13.77 -10.11
C GLN A 24 -7.97 14.26 -11.44
N ALA A 25 -7.46 15.50 -11.49
CA ALA A 25 -6.85 16.05 -12.69
C ALA A 25 -5.63 15.22 -13.17
N VAL A 26 -4.80 14.73 -12.24
CA VAL A 26 -3.68 13.83 -12.58
C VAL A 26 -4.19 12.49 -13.10
N ARG A 27 -5.26 11.95 -12.52
CA ARG A 27 -5.86 10.69 -12.97
C ARG A 27 -6.45 10.80 -14.37
N GLU A 28 -7.16 11.88 -14.67
CA GLU A 28 -7.72 12.14 -15.99
C GLU A 28 -6.61 12.28 -17.05
N LYS A 29 -5.50 12.94 -16.69
CA LYS A 29 -4.40 13.20 -17.61
C LYS A 29 -3.52 11.99 -17.90
N TYR A 30 -3.22 11.16 -16.90
CA TYR A 30 -2.20 10.11 -17.00
C TYR A 30 -2.72 8.68 -16.85
N GLY A 31 -3.96 8.51 -16.40
CA GLY A 31 -4.59 7.20 -16.29
C GLY A 31 -4.00 6.27 -15.22
N PRO A 32 -4.46 5.01 -15.18
CA PRO A 32 -4.09 4.05 -14.13
C PRO A 32 -2.62 3.62 -14.18
N GLU A 33 -2.03 3.51 -15.37
CA GLU A 33 -0.63 3.07 -15.57
C GLU A 33 0.37 3.99 -14.87
N PHE A 34 0.08 5.28 -14.82
CA PHE A 34 0.90 6.25 -14.11
C PHE A 34 0.96 5.97 -12.61
N TYR A 35 -0.19 5.68 -11.99
CA TYR A 35 -0.26 5.33 -10.57
C TYR A 35 0.45 4.01 -10.26
N SER A 36 0.30 3.01 -11.14
CA SER A 36 1.02 1.74 -11.03
C SER A 36 2.53 1.97 -11.03
N ARG A 37 3.04 2.79 -11.96
CA ARG A 37 4.47 3.08 -12.08
C ARG A 37 5.02 3.86 -10.87
N ILE A 38 4.36 4.93 -10.46
CA ILE A 38 4.83 5.73 -9.30
C ILE A 38 4.69 4.95 -7.99
N GLY A 39 3.65 4.13 -7.86
CA GLY A 39 3.43 3.27 -6.70
C GLY A 39 4.53 2.22 -6.58
N LYS A 40 4.87 1.55 -7.69
CA LYS A 40 5.99 0.59 -7.73
C LYS A 40 7.31 1.27 -7.34
N LYS A 41 7.64 2.40 -7.97
CA LYS A 41 8.86 3.16 -7.68
C LYS A 41 8.94 3.61 -6.22
N GLY A 42 7.82 4.08 -5.65
CA GLY A 42 7.75 4.47 -4.25
C GLY A 42 7.94 3.28 -3.30
N GLY A 43 7.31 2.15 -3.60
CA GLY A 43 7.46 0.91 -2.84
C GLY A 43 8.90 0.37 -2.87
N GLU A 44 9.56 0.37 -4.03
CA GLU A 44 10.95 -0.04 -4.17
C GLU A 44 11.89 0.86 -3.36
N ALA A 45 11.70 2.19 -3.41
CA ALA A 45 12.49 3.12 -2.62
C ALA A 45 12.31 2.94 -1.11
N VAL A 46 11.09 2.63 -0.65
CA VAL A 46 10.84 2.33 0.77
C VAL A 46 11.50 1.01 1.16
N LYS A 47 11.38 -0.02 0.32
CA LYS A 47 11.99 -1.33 0.56
C LYS A 47 13.50 -1.24 0.68
N GLU A 48 14.15 -0.49 -0.20
CA GLU A 48 15.60 -0.25 -0.18
C GLU A 48 16.02 0.47 1.11
N LYS A 49 15.30 1.53 1.49
CA LYS A 49 15.69 2.36 2.65
C LYS A 49 15.38 1.76 4.01
N ARG A 50 14.28 1.02 4.13
CA ARG A 50 13.72 0.60 5.43
C ARG A 50 13.81 -0.91 5.66
N GLY A 51 14.09 -1.69 4.62
CA GLY A 51 14.24 -3.13 4.71
C GLY A 51 12.96 -3.88 5.09
N PRO A 52 13.05 -5.20 5.29
CA PRO A 52 11.90 -6.07 5.53
C PRO A 52 11.21 -5.82 6.89
N GLY A 53 11.98 -5.42 7.92
CA GLY A 53 11.44 -5.17 9.28
C GLY A 53 10.39 -4.05 9.32
N PHE A 54 10.49 -3.07 8.42
CA PHE A 54 9.52 -1.98 8.33
C PHE A 54 8.13 -2.45 7.92
N TYR A 55 8.04 -3.38 6.96
CA TYR A 55 6.77 -3.94 6.52
C TYR A 55 6.12 -4.80 7.63
N ALA A 56 6.93 -5.52 8.40
CA ALA A 56 6.45 -6.26 9.56
C ALA A 56 5.87 -5.33 10.63
N GLU A 57 6.53 -4.22 10.93
CA GLU A 57 6.06 -3.25 11.93
C GLU A 57 4.77 -2.54 11.51
N ILE A 58 4.69 -2.06 10.26
CA ILE A 58 3.45 -1.41 9.76
C ILE A 58 2.29 -2.41 9.70
N GLY A 59 2.58 -3.68 9.34
CA GLY A 59 1.58 -4.75 9.34
C GLY A 59 1.08 -5.04 10.74
N LYS A 60 1.97 -5.13 11.73
CA LYS A 60 1.63 -5.30 13.14
C LYS A 60 0.75 -4.15 13.64
N LYS A 61 1.16 -2.89 13.42
CA LYS A 61 0.39 -1.69 13.82
C LYS A 61 -1.00 -1.65 13.18
N GLY A 62 -1.10 -2.01 11.89
CA GLY A 62 -2.38 -2.09 11.18
C GLY A 62 -3.30 -3.18 11.75
N GLY A 63 -2.73 -4.35 12.04
CA GLY A 63 -3.43 -5.46 12.68
C GLY A 63 -3.93 -5.10 14.08
N GLU A 64 -3.09 -4.49 14.91
CA GLU A 64 -3.47 -4.05 16.26
C GLU A 64 -4.60 -3.00 16.24
N SER A 65 -4.53 -2.05 15.30
CA SER A 65 -5.58 -1.03 15.12
C SER A 65 -6.91 -1.68 14.71
N THR A 66 -6.85 -2.61 13.77
CA THR A 66 -8.02 -3.35 13.30
C THR A 66 -8.64 -4.20 14.42
N LYS A 67 -7.80 -4.85 15.23
CA LYS A 67 -8.24 -5.64 16.40
C LYS A 67 -9.00 -4.80 17.42
N ARG A 68 -8.54 -3.57 17.67
CA ARG A 68 -9.20 -2.63 18.59
C ARG A 68 -10.56 -2.17 18.08
N VAL A 69 -10.72 -1.98 16.77
CA VAL A 69 -11.94 -1.38 16.18
C VAL A 69 -12.99 -2.43 15.82
N GLN A 70 -12.59 -3.59 15.28
CA GLN A 70 -13.49 -4.48 14.55
C GLN A 70 -13.79 -5.82 15.26
N GLY A 71 -13.04 -6.17 16.32
CA GLY A 71 -13.29 -7.39 17.11
C GLY A 71 -13.08 -8.72 16.35
N LEU A 72 -13.52 -9.82 16.97
CA LEU A 72 -13.31 -11.20 16.47
C LEU A 72 -14.06 -11.52 15.16
N GLU A 73 -15.28 -11.00 15.00
CA GLU A 73 -16.13 -11.25 13.82
C GLU A 73 -15.47 -10.80 12.51
N PHE A 74 -14.72 -9.72 12.56
CA PHE A 74 -13.95 -9.23 11.41
C PHE A 74 -12.86 -10.21 10.99
N TYR A 75 -12.11 -10.77 11.94
CA TYR A 75 -11.06 -11.75 11.65
C TYR A 75 -11.64 -13.06 11.10
N SER A 76 -12.77 -13.52 11.65
CA SER A 76 -13.51 -14.67 11.11
C SER A 76 -13.93 -14.44 9.66
N ARG A 77 -14.48 -13.25 9.36
CA ARG A 77 -14.94 -12.89 8.01
C ARG A 77 -13.81 -12.76 6.99
N ILE A 78 -12.73 -12.06 7.34
CA ILE A 78 -11.57 -11.93 6.43
C ILE A 78 -10.83 -13.26 6.27
N GLY A 79 -10.76 -14.09 7.31
CA GLY A 79 -10.17 -15.42 7.27
C GLY A 79 -10.94 -16.34 6.33
N LYS A 80 -12.28 -16.36 6.43
CA LYS A 80 -13.14 -17.09 5.49
C LYS A 80 -12.93 -16.63 4.05
N LYS A 81 -12.95 -15.30 3.81
CA LYS A 81 -12.73 -14.72 2.48
C LYS A 81 -11.33 -15.00 1.92
N GLY A 82 -10.30 -15.03 2.77
CA GLY A 82 -8.93 -15.40 2.39
C GLY A 82 -8.81 -16.87 2.02
N GLY A 83 -9.41 -17.76 2.84
CA GLY A 83 -9.44 -19.20 2.59
C GLY A 83 -10.27 -19.61 1.38
N GLU A 84 -11.34 -18.88 1.05
CA GLU A 84 -12.10 -19.09 -0.19
C GLU A 84 -11.28 -18.73 -1.43
N ARG A 85 -10.52 -17.62 -1.39
CA ARG A 85 -9.62 -17.25 -2.51
C ARG A 85 -8.44 -18.21 -2.67
N GLY A 86 -7.83 -18.64 -1.57
CA GLY A 86 -6.75 -19.62 -1.60
C GLY A 86 -7.19 -21.00 -2.09
N ARG A 87 -8.47 -21.36 -1.85
CA ARG A 87 -9.07 -22.59 -2.39
C ARG A 87 -9.54 -22.44 -3.84
N ALA A 88 -9.95 -21.25 -4.26
CA ALA A 88 -10.40 -20.97 -5.62
C ALA A 88 -9.25 -20.89 -6.65
N THR A 89 -8.01 -20.65 -6.21
CA THR A 89 -6.83 -20.81 -7.07
C THR A 89 -6.32 -22.25 -6.95
N PRO A 90 -6.43 -23.12 -7.98
CA PRO A 90 -5.72 -24.39 -7.95
C PRO A 90 -4.23 -24.09 -7.79
N LYS A 91 -3.63 -24.63 -6.73
CA LYS A 91 -2.19 -24.60 -6.49
C LYS A 91 -1.54 -25.30 -7.68
N LYS A 92 -1.13 -24.55 -8.71
CA LYS A 92 -0.33 -25.10 -9.82
C LYS A 92 0.97 -25.59 -9.17
N ALA A 93 1.06 -26.89 -8.96
CA ALA A 93 2.25 -27.54 -8.45
C ALA A 93 3.42 -27.16 -9.37
N PRO A 94 4.63 -26.90 -8.85
CA PRO A 94 5.79 -26.77 -9.71
C PRO A 94 5.99 -28.12 -10.42
N GLU A 95 5.72 -28.15 -11.73
CA GLU A 95 6.14 -29.26 -12.59
C GLU A 95 7.66 -29.39 -12.45
N GLY A 96 8.10 -30.50 -11.87
CA GLY A 96 9.49 -30.87 -11.77
C GLY A 96 10.05 -31.03 -13.18
N ASN A 97 10.94 -30.14 -13.57
CA ASN A 97 11.70 -30.28 -14.80
C ASN A 97 12.87 -31.23 -14.55
N THR A 98 12.64 -32.52 -14.68
CA THR A 98 13.71 -33.50 -14.94
C THR A 98 14.11 -33.39 -16.40
N LYS A 99 15.31 -32.86 -16.65
CA LYS A 99 16.13 -33.29 -17.78
C LYS A 99 17.59 -33.27 -17.38
#